data_AF-A0A0X3NSP5-F1
#
_entry.id   AF-A0A0X3NSP5-F1
#
_cell.length_a   1.000
_cell.length_b   1.000
_cell.length_c   1.000
_cell.angle_alpha   90.00
_cell.angle_beta   90.00
_cell.angle_gamma   90.00
#
_symmetry.space_group_name_H-M   'P 1'
#
loop_
_entity.id
_entity.type
_entity.pdbx_description
1 polymer ?
#
loop_
_entity_poly.entity_id
_entity_poly.type
_entity_poly.pdbx_seq_one_letter_code
_entity_poly.pdbx_strand_id
1 'polypeptide(L)'
;MVVVPRLFGERNSADESASVLKIQSENLCLGEVYAAICEGVVQNLVSMAPEELLVASNIKHLYCMGGALKRNPILLQQLEKEYKSLECLPNTESIEACVGVALFTGSILTAQNLAK
;
A
#
# COMPACT_ATOMS: atom_id res chain seq x y z
N MET A 1 -9.09 -6.29 -18.61
CA MET A 1 -9.42 -4.85 -18.45
C MET A 1 -8.28 -4.15 -17.72
N VAL A 2 -8.07 -2.85 -17.95
CA VAL A 2 -7.10 -2.02 -17.20
C VAL A 2 -7.86 -0.90 -16.52
N VAL A 3 -7.65 -0.71 -15.22
CA VAL A 3 -8.27 0.38 -14.44
C VAL A 3 -7.18 1.32 -13.96
N VAL A 4 -7.34 2.61 -14.23
CA VAL A 4 -6.51 3.69 -13.73
C VAL A 4 -7.33 4.46 -12.70
N PRO A 5 -7.24 4.14 -11.39
CA PRO A 5 -8.22 4.56 -10.38
C PRO A 5 -7.95 5.97 -9.80
N ARG A 6 -7.63 6.94 -10.66
CA ARG A 6 -7.29 8.33 -10.29
C ARG A 6 -8.54 9.20 -10.09
N LEU A 7 -9.49 8.73 -9.26
CA LEU A 7 -10.84 9.32 -9.18
C LEU A 7 -10.84 10.79 -8.73
N PHE A 8 -9.85 11.18 -7.92
CA PHE A 8 -9.66 12.53 -7.38
C PHE A 8 -8.37 13.18 -7.86
N GLY A 9 -7.83 12.71 -8.99
CA GLY A 9 -6.48 13.06 -9.43
C GLY A 9 -5.39 12.48 -8.53
N GLU A 10 -4.14 12.67 -8.95
CA GLU A 10 -2.96 12.34 -8.15
C GLU A 10 -2.42 13.57 -7.44
N ARG A 11 -1.69 13.36 -6.34
CA ARG A 11 -1.12 14.48 -5.56
C ARG A 11 -0.19 15.38 -6.39
N ASN A 12 0.48 14.82 -7.39
CA ASN A 12 1.35 15.53 -8.31
C ASN A 12 0.65 15.97 -9.61
N SER A 13 -0.60 15.55 -9.84
CA SER A 13 -1.37 15.79 -11.06
C SER A 13 -2.87 15.74 -10.76
N ALA A 14 -3.37 16.81 -10.14
CA ALA A 14 -4.73 16.88 -9.60
C ALA A 14 -5.82 16.91 -10.68
N ASP A 15 -5.47 17.31 -11.91
CA ASP A 15 -6.40 17.42 -13.04
C ASP A 15 -6.67 16.07 -13.74
N GLU A 16 -5.95 15.01 -13.35
CA GLU A 16 -6.17 13.68 -13.90
C GLU A 16 -7.46 13.05 -13.40
N SER A 17 -8.10 12.27 -14.27
CA SER A 17 -9.33 11.54 -13.98
C SER A 17 -9.13 10.03 -14.08
N ALA A 18 -9.97 9.27 -13.36
CA ALA A 18 -10.00 7.83 -13.50
C ALA A 18 -10.39 7.40 -14.92
N SER A 19 -9.84 6.27 -15.38
CA SER A 19 -10.22 5.66 -16.66
C SER A 19 -10.23 4.14 -16.59
N VAL A 20 -11.02 3.53 -17.47
CA VAL A 20 -11.09 2.09 -17.65
C VAL A 20 -10.90 1.77 -19.13
N LEU A 21 -9.93 0.92 -19.45
CA LEU A 21 -9.58 0.55 -20.81
C LEU A 21 -9.78 -0.95 -21.05
N LYS A 22 -9.99 -1.33 -22.31
CA LYS A 22 -10.08 -2.73 -22.77
C LYS A 22 -11.21 -3.50 -22.04
N ILE A 23 -12.37 -2.87 -21.94
CA ILE A 23 -13.61 -3.50 -21.45
C ILE A 23 -14.08 -4.49 -22.52
N GLN A 24 -14.32 -5.74 -22.13
CA GLN A 24 -14.78 -6.81 -23.01
C GLN A 24 -15.81 -7.69 -22.27
N SER A 25 -16.67 -8.40 -23.00
CA SER A 25 -17.69 -9.28 -22.42
C SER A 25 -17.11 -10.33 -21.47
N GLU A 26 -15.87 -10.77 -21.74
CA GLU A 26 -15.20 -11.84 -21.02
C GLU A 26 -14.58 -11.37 -19.69
N ASN A 27 -14.44 -10.05 -19.48
CA ASN A 27 -13.71 -9.48 -18.33
C ASN A 27 -14.56 -8.55 -17.44
N LEU A 28 -15.88 -8.69 -17.52
CA LEU A 28 -16.85 -7.85 -16.83
C LEU A 28 -17.41 -8.46 -15.53
N CYS A 29 -16.92 -9.63 -15.11
CA CYS A 29 -17.40 -10.20 -13.85
C CYS A 29 -16.88 -9.37 -12.64
N LEU A 30 -17.66 -9.36 -11.55
CA LEU A 30 -17.34 -8.55 -10.37
C LEU A 30 -15.92 -8.83 -9.84
N GLY A 31 -15.48 -10.09 -9.84
CA GLY A 31 -14.16 -10.48 -9.37
C GLY A 31 -13.03 -9.91 -10.24
N GLU A 32 -13.19 -9.95 -11.57
CA GLU A 32 -12.21 -9.40 -12.51
C GLU A 32 -12.14 -7.87 -12.45
N VAL A 33 -13.30 -7.22 -12.35
CA VAL A 33 -13.38 -5.76 -12.18
C VAL A 33 -12.68 -5.36 -10.87
N TYR A 34 -12.97 -6.05 -9.78
CA TYR A 34 -12.36 -5.79 -8.47
C TYR A 34 -10.85 -6.02 -8.47
N ALA A 35 -10.38 -7.13 -9.07
CA ALA A 35 -8.96 -7.43 -9.19
C ALA A 35 -8.24 -6.37 -10.03
N ALA A 36 -8.82 -5.93 -11.15
CA ALA A 36 -8.26 -4.88 -11.99
C ALA A 36 -8.20 -3.52 -11.27
N ILE A 37 -9.19 -3.19 -10.43
CA ILE A 37 -9.15 -2.01 -9.56
C ILE A 37 -8.00 -2.15 -8.55
N CYS A 38 -7.85 -3.29 -7.88
CA CYS A 38 -6.77 -3.52 -6.92
C CYS A 38 -5.39 -3.41 -7.57
N GLU A 39 -5.21 -4.02 -8.76
CA GLU A 39 -3.99 -3.90 -9.55
C GLU A 39 -3.69 -2.45 -9.92
N GLY A 40 -4.70 -1.70 -10.39
CA GLY A 40 -4.55 -0.28 -10.72
C GLY A 40 -4.15 0.59 -9.52
N VAL A 41 -4.71 0.31 -8.33
CA VAL A 41 -4.34 1.01 -7.09
C VAL A 41 -2.88 0.73 -6.74
N VAL A 42 -2.46 -0.54 -6.81
CA VAL A 42 -1.08 -0.94 -6.53
C VAL A 42 -0.12 -0.35 -7.55
N GLN A 43 -0.40 -0.41 -8.84
CA GLN A 43 0.43 0.19 -9.89
C GLN A 43 0.64 1.69 -9.66
N ASN A 44 -0.39 2.39 -9.23
CA ASN A 44 -0.27 3.81 -8.89
C ASN A 44 0.67 4.03 -7.70
N LEU A 45 0.60 3.21 -6.65
CA LEU A 45 1.54 3.25 -5.52
C LEU A 45 2.98 2.94 -5.96
N VAL A 46 3.17 1.88 -6.75
CA VAL A 46 4.48 1.45 -7.27
C VAL A 46 5.10 2.56 -8.13
N SER A 47 4.31 3.30 -8.89
CA SER A 47 4.81 4.43 -9.67
C SER A 47 5.40 5.56 -8.81
N MET A 48 4.95 5.71 -7.56
CA MET A 48 5.50 6.69 -6.60
C MET A 48 6.73 6.17 -5.85
N ALA A 49 6.86 4.85 -5.70
CA ALA A 49 7.97 4.20 -5.04
C ALA A 49 8.46 2.99 -5.86
N PRO A 50 9.15 3.21 -6.99
CA PRO A 50 9.61 2.13 -7.86
C PRO A 50 10.55 1.18 -7.11
N GLU A 51 10.45 -0.13 -7.41
CA GLU A 51 11.25 -1.16 -6.74
C GLU A 51 12.76 -0.88 -6.84
N GLU A 52 13.23 -0.42 -8.00
CA GLU A 52 14.64 -0.15 -8.26
C GLU A 52 15.20 0.91 -7.31
N LEU A 53 14.41 1.93 -7.00
CA LEU A 53 14.78 3.00 -6.08
C LEU A 53 14.88 2.49 -4.64
N LEU A 54 13.97 1.61 -4.24
CA LEU A 54 13.94 1.02 -2.90
C LEU A 54 15.14 0.06 -2.72
N VAL A 55 15.42 -0.78 -3.71
CA VAL A 55 16.56 -1.70 -3.72
C VAL A 55 17.88 -0.93 -3.71
N ALA A 56 18.00 0.13 -4.52
CA ALA A 56 19.19 1.00 -4.52
C ALA A 56 19.43 1.68 -3.15
N SER A 57 18.36 1.85 -2.37
CA SER A 57 18.40 2.38 -1.00
C SER A 57 18.62 1.29 0.07
N ASN A 58 18.95 0.06 -0.35
CA ASN A 58 19.18 -1.11 0.52
C ASN A 58 17.96 -1.46 1.40
N ILE A 59 16.75 -1.15 0.93
CA ILE A 59 15.51 -1.59 1.57
C ILE A 59 15.29 -3.07 1.24
N LYS A 60 14.88 -3.85 2.24
CA LYS A 60 14.64 -5.30 2.12
C LYS A 60 13.23 -5.73 2.43
N HIS A 61 12.56 -4.97 3.31
CA HIS A 61 11.24 -5.30 3.82
C HIS A 61 10.31 -4.12 3.62
N LEU A 62 9.08 -4.41 3.18
CA LEU A 62 7.97 -3.47 3.12
C LEU A 62 6.97 -3.86 4.19
N TYR A 63 6.72 -2.97 5.16
CA TYR A 63 5.68 -3.18 6.15
C TYR A 63 4.33 -2.74 5.59
N CYS A 64 3.48 -3.71 5.27
CA CYS A 64 2.22 -3.53 4.55
C CYS A 64 1.07 -3.25 5.53
N MET A 65 0.90 -1.97 5.90
CA MET A 65 0.07 -1.56 7.02
C MET A 65 -1.27 -0.91 6.62
N GLY A 66 -2.18 -0.81 7.59
CA GLY A 66 -3.47 -0.11 7.42
C GLY A 66 -4.66 -1.02 7.12
N GLY A 67 -5.86 -0.49 7.34
CA GLY A 67 -7.10 -1.27 7.31
C GLY A 67 -7.45 -1.85 5.93
N ALA A 68 -7.06 -1.20 4.84
CA ALA A 68 -7.31 -1.69 3.49
C ALA A 68 -6.52 -2.97 3.20
N LEU A 69 -5.19 -2.95 3.39
CA LEU A 69 -4.33 -4.13 3.22
C LEU A 69 -4.68 -5.25 4.20
N LYS A 70 -5.02 -4.92 5.46
CA LYS A 70 -5.43 -5.90 6.48
C LYS A 70 -6.67 -6.71 6.09
N ARG A 71 -7.64 -6.09 5.42
CA ARG A 71 -8.93 -6.72 5.07
C ARG A 71 -9.03 -7.21 3.63
N ASN A 72 -8.09 -6.82 2.78
CA ASN A 72 -8.12 -7.13 1.36
C ASN A 72 -6.86 -7.91 0.95
N PRO A 73 -6.90 -9.26 0.98
CA PRO A 73 -5.75 -10.07 0.59
C PRO A 73 -5.38 -9.92 -0.88
N ILE A 74 -6.32 -9.51 -1.75
CA ILE A 74 -6.04 -9.28 -3.18
C ILE A 74 -5.10 -8.09 -3.34
N LEU A 75 -5.26 -7.01 -2.57
CA LEU A 75 -4.32 -5.87 -2.63
C LEU A 75 -2.90 -6.28 -2.21
N LEU A 76 -2.76 -7.11 -1.16
CA LEU A 76 -1.45 -7.60 -0.72
C LEU A 76 -0.80 -8.47 -1.81
N GLN A 77 -1.55 -9.40 -2.39
CA GLN A 77 -1.05 -10.25 -3.48
C GLN A 77 -0.61 -9.43 -4.72
N GLN A 78 -1.35 -8.39 -5.08
CA GLN A 78 -0.94 -7.50 -6.18
C GLN A 78 0.32 -6.72 -5.82
N LEU A 79 0.46 -6.27 -4.57
CA LEU A 79 1.66 -5.58 -4.10
C LEU A 79 2.90 -6.48 -4.14
N GLU A 80 2.78 -7.72 -3.65
CA GLU A 80 3.82 -8.75 -3.70
C GLU A 80 4.23 -9.10 -5.15
N LYS A 81 3.29 -9.06 -6.09
CA LYS A 81 3.55 -9.30 -7.51
C LYS A 81 4.41 -8.18 -8.13
N GLU A 82 4.21 -6.93 -7.71
CA GLU A 82 4.96 -5.79 -8.23
C GLU A 82 6.33 -5.63 -7.55
N TYR A 83 6.43 -5.87 -6.24
CA TYR A 83 7.68 -5.79 -5.48
C TYR A 83 8.34 -7.16 -5.28
N LYS A 84 8.87 -7.76 -6.34
CA LYS A 84 9.40 -9.14 -6.35
C LYS A 84 10.71 -9.32 -5.59
N SER A 85 11.48 -8.25 -5.46
CA SER A 85 12.82 -8.24 -4.86
C SER A 85 12.77 -7.85 -3.37
N LEU A 86 11.59 -7.50 -2.85
CA LEU A 86 11.36 -7.04 -1.48
C LEU A 86 10.39 -7.98 -0.76
N GLU A 87 10.63 -8.22 0.52
CA GLU A 87 9.69 -8.99 1.34
C GLU A 87 8.55 -8.09 1.84
N CYS A 88 7.33 -8.33 1.36
CA CYS A 88 6.14 -7.65 1.86
C CYS A 88 5.67 -8.32 3.16
N LEU A 89 5.89 -7.65 4.29
CA LEU A 89 5.48 -8.14 5.60
C LEU A 89 4.05 -7.67 5.91
N PRO A 90 3.06 -8.57 6.01
CA PRO A 90 1.69 -8.19 6.30
C PRO A 90 1.55 -7.61 7.71
N ASN A 91 0.51 -6.80 7.89
CA ASN A 91 0.14 -6.22 9.18
C ASN A 91 -0.10 -7.31 10.24
N THR A 92 0.85 -7.48 11.16
CA THR A 92 0.67 -8.24 12.40
C THR A 92 -0.04 -7.37 13.43
N GLU A 93 -0.79 -7.96 14.36
CA GLU A 93 -1.83 -7.29 15.17
C GLU A 93 -1.45 -6.01 15.96
N SER A 94 -0.18 -5.58 15.98
CA SER A 94 0.28 -4.44 16.78
C SER A 94 1.05 -3.33 16.04
N ILE A 95 1.10 -3.32 14.71
CA ILE A 95 1.84 -2.27 14.00
C ILE A 95 0.84 -1.23 13.48
N GLU A 96 0.46 -0.26 14.32
CA GLU A 96 -0.43 0.83 13.94
C GLU A 96 0.12 2.17 14.42
N ALA A 97 -0.33 3.26 13.80
CA ALA A 97 0.11 4.61 14.17
C ALA A 97 -0.15 4.92 15.65
N CYS A 98 -1.27 4.46 16.20
CA CYS A 98 -1.61 4.61 17.62
C CYS A 98 -0.63 3.86 18.54
N VAL A 99 -0.16 2.67 18.13
CA VAL A 99 0.83 1.90 18.89
C VAL A 99 2.17 2.64 18.91
N GLY A 100 2.57 3.25 17.79
CA GLY A 100 3.76 4.10 17.73
C GLY A 100 3.71 5.26 18.74
N VAL A 101 2.57 5.95 18.82
CA VAL A 101 2.35 7.04 19.80
C VAL A 101 2.43 6.53 21.24
N ALA A 102 1.80 5.39 21.54
CA ALA A 102 1.83 4.80 22.87
C ALA A 102 3.26 4.42 23.29
N LEU A 103 4.02 3.78 22.40
CA LEU A 103 5.42 3.40 22.65
C LEU A 103 6.31 4.62 22.89
N PHE A 104 6.17 5.67 22.08
CA PHE A 104 6.93 6.92 22.24
C PHE A 104 6.60 7.61 23.56
N THR A 105 5.32 7.67 23.93
CA THR A 105 4.89 8.29 25.19
C THR A 105 5.41 7.49 26.40
N GLY A 106 5.31 6.16 26.34
CA GLY A 106 5.82 5.27 27.38
C GLY A 106 7.33 5.40 27.59
N SER A 107 8.12 5.57 26.52
CA SER A 107 9.57 5.74 26.63
C SER A 107 9.96 7.06 27.30
N ILE A 108 9.25 8.16 26.98
CA ILE A 108 9.45 9.46 27.65
C ILE A 108 9.13 9.36 29.15
N LEU A 109 7.98 8.77 29.50
CA LEU A 109 7.57 8.64 30.90
C LEU A 109 8.55 7.78 31.70
N THR A 110 9.05 6.70 31.10
CA THR A 110 10.06 5.83 31.73
C THR A 110 11.38 6.58 31.96
N ALA A 111 11.85 7.35 30.98
CA ALA A 111 13.07 8.16 31.11
C ALA A 111 12.94 9.24 32.19
N GLN A 112 11.78 9.89 32.32
CA GLN A 112 11.51 10.88 33.37
C GLN A 112 11.49 10.26 34.77
N ASN A 113 10.98 9.03 34.91
CA ASN A 113 10.94 8.33 36.18
C ASN A 113 12.32 7.82 36.64
N LEU A 114 13.24 7.54 35.72
CA LEU A 114 14.63 7.15 36.02
C LEU A 114 15.54 8.34 36.38
N ALA A 115 15.12 9.57 36.05
CA ALA A 115 15.86 10.80 36.33
C ALA A 115 15.48 11.43 37.69
N LYS A 116 14.58 10.81 38.45
CA LYS A 116 14.20 11.17 39.82
C LYS A 116 14.83 10.20 40.81
#